data_AF-A0A974SLN2-F1
#
_entry.id   AF-A0A974SLN2-F1
#
_cell.length_a   1.000
_cell.length_b   1.000
_cell.length_c   1.000
_cell.angle_alpha   90.00
_cell.angle_beta   90.00
_cell.angle_gamma   90.00
#
_symmetry.space_group_name_H-M   'P 1'
#
loop_
_entity.id
_entity.type
_entity.pdbx_description
1 polymer ?
#
loop_
_entity_poly.entity_id
_entity_poly.type
_entity_poly.pdbx_seq_one_letter_code
_entity_poly.pdbx_strand_id
1 'polypeptide(L)'
;MAGHKDVLKAVRQLYSQNEWARAIFDRLADLKRSPLETPIERWVNLLGETTTVAIDCARQMQDAGCGTFVVGRRGSKSRFRWHYNAISLGRAASGATDELIDVDETAESEADDEAPTPASVAESPLTLTIPQAKEALARTLGVKPEQIEIIVKA
;
A
#
# COMPACT_ATOMS: atom_id res chain seq x y z
N MET A 1 -24.64 1.18 -9.74
CA MET A 1 -23.20 0.88 -9.64
C MET A 1 -22.48 1.85 -10.57
N ALA A 2 -21.56 2.65 -10.05
CA ALA A 2 -20.71 3.50 -10.90
C ALA A 2 -19.92 2.60 -11.85
N GLY A 3 -19.74 2.99 -13.11
CA GLY A 3 -18.94 2.18 -14.04
C GLY A 3 -17.47 2.15 -13.59
N HIS A 4 -16.72 1.11 -13.96
CA HIS A 4 -15.28 1.01 -13.62
C HIS A 4 -14.49 2.28 -14.00
N LYS A 5 -14.89 2.94 -15.09
CA LYS A 5 -14.30 4.19 -15.56
C LYS A 5 -14.54 5.38 -14.63
N ASP A 6 -15.71 5.44 -13.98
CA ASP A 6 -16.04 6.51 -13.03
C ASP A 6 -15.28 6.32 -11.72
N VAL A 7 -15.18 5.07 -11.23
CA VAL A 7 -14.38 4.70 -10.06
C VAL A 7 -12.91 5.04 -10.31
N LEU A 8 -12.37 4.64 -11.47
CA LEU A 8 -10.98 4.92 -11.82
C LEU A 8 -10.66 6.42 -11.84
N LYS A 9 -11.57 7.24 -12.37
CA LYS A 9 -11.44 8.70 -12.34
C LYS A 9 -11.47 9.25 -10.90
N ALA A 10 -12.41 8.79 -10.08
CA ALA A 10 -12.54 9.22 -8.70
C ALA A 10 -11.32 8.83 -7.85
N VAL A 11 -10.80 7.61 -8.04
CA VAL A 11 -9.60 7.09 -7.37
C VAL A 11 -8.37 7.92 -7.72
N ARG A 12 -8.14 8.23 -9.00
CA ARG A 12 -7.03 9.09 -9.43
C ARG A 12 -7.14 10.51 -8.90
N GLN A 13 -8.36 11.04 -8.89
CA GLN A 13 -8.61 12.35 -8.30
C GLN A 13 -8.26 12.34 -6.80
N LEU A 14 -8.74 11.35 -6.05
CA LEU A 14 -8.47 11.20 -4.63
C LEU A 14 -6.97 11.06 -4.35
N TYR A 15 -6.25 10.27 -5.15
CA TYR A 15 -4.79 10.12 -5.08
C TYR A 15 -4.04 11.45 -5.26
N SER A 16 -4.53 12.32 -6.14
CA SER A 16 -3.91 13.62 -6.39
C SER A 16 -4.22 14.66 -5.30
N GLN A 17 -5.40 14.60 -4.70
CA GLN A 17 -5.93 15.63 -3.80
C GLN A 17 -5.67 15.37 -2.31
N ASN A 18 -5.51 14.11 -1.91
CA ASN A 18 -5.35 13.72 -0.52
C ASN A 18 -4.06 12.92 -0.32
N GLU A 19 -3.11 13.46 0.45
CA GLU A 19 -1.81 12.83 0.73
C GLU A 19 -1.93 11.51 1.50
N TRP A 20 -2.92 11.41 2.39
CA TRP A 20 -3.18 10.20 3.16
C TRP A 20 -3.78 9.09 2.30
N ALA A 21 -4.70 9.44 1.41
CA ALA A 21 -5.22 8.51 0.44
C ALA A 21 -4.12 8.03 -0.52
N ARG A 22 -3.22 8.93 -0.94
CA ARG A 22 -2.03 8.58 -1.72
C ARG A 22 -1.16 7.55 -1.00
N ALA A 23 -0.81 7.80 0.26
CA ALA A 23 0.01 6.88 1.06
C ALA A 23 -0.66 5.49 1.21
N ILE A 24 -1.98 5.44 1.38
CA ILE A 24 -2.74 4.19 1.39
C ILE A 24 -2.62 3.48 0.04
N PHE A 25 -2.93 4.16 -1.07
CA PHE A 25 -2.90 3.55 -2.40
C PHE A 25 -1.50 3.07 -2.81
N ASP A 26 -0.46 3.84 -2.50
CA ASP A 26 0.93 3.44 -2.73
C ASP A 26 1.24 2.15 -1.96
N ARG A 27 0.86 2.10 -0.67
CA ARG A 27 1.02 0.90 0.15
C ARG A 27 0.26 -0.30 -0.42
N LEU A 28 -0.94 -0.10 -0.96
CA LEU A 28 -1.73 -1.17 -1.57
C LEU A 28 -1.09 -1.71 -2.84
N ALA A 29 -0.47 -0.85 -3.65
CA ALA A 29 0.20 -1.24 -4.89
C ALA A 29 1.40 -2.19 -4.64
N ASP A 30 2.02 -2.05 -3.47
CA ASP A 30 3.18 -2.84 -3.01
C ASP A 30 2.79 -4.15 -2.31
N LEU A 31 1.51 -4.40 -2.05
CA LEU A 31 1.09 -5.63 -1.39
C LEU A 31 1.35 -6.85 -2.28
N LYS A 32 1.80 -7.93 -1.65
CA LYS A 32 1.97 -9.24 -2.32
C LYS A 32 0.64 -9.98 -2.49
N ARG A 33 -0.32 -9.72 -1.60
CA ARG A 33 -1.66 -10.32 -1.59
C ARG A 33 -2.70 -9.25 -1.33
N SER A 34 -3.82 -9.32 -2.05
CA SER A 34 -4.93 -8.38 -1.87
C SER A 34 -5.81 -8.84 -0.71
N PRO A 35 -5.93 -8.06 0.37
CA PRO A 35 -6.90 -8.35 1.43
C PRO A 35 -8.33 -8.08 0.95
N LEU A 36 -9.31 -8.84 1.45
CA LEU A 36 -10.75 -8.57 1.24
C LEU A 36 -11.23 -7.41 2.13
N GLU A 37 -10.70 -7.36 3.35
CA GLU A 37 -11.00 -6.32 4.34
C GLU A 37 -9.72 -5.79 4.97
N THR A 38 -9.71 -4.53 5.37
CA THR A 38 -8.59 -3.92 6.08
C THR A 38 -9.07 -3.21 7.33
N PRO A 39 -8.58 -3.57 8.53
CA PRO A 39 -8.96 -2.87 9.76
C PRO A 39 -8.42 -1.44 9.75
N ILE A 40 -9.19 -0.49 10.26
CA ILE A 40 -8.79 0.93 10.30
C ILE A 40 -7.53 1.14 11.14
N GLU A 41 -7.32 0.33 12.17
CA GLU A 41 -6.09 0.34 12.98
C GLU A 41 -4.83 0.17 12.12
N ARG A 42 -4.89 -0.63 11.04
CA ARG A 42 -3.75 -0.79 10.12
C ARG A 42 -3.46 0.51 9.37
N TRP A 43 -4.48 1.30 9.05
CA TRP A 43 -4.30 2.60 8.40
C TRP A 43 -3.80 3.65 9.38
N VAL A 44 -4.29 3.67 10.62
CA VAL A 44 -3.74 4.50 11.69
C VAL A 44 -2.23 4.27 11.83
N ASN A 45 -1.81 3.00 11.87
CA ASN A 45 -0.40 2.64 11.97
C ASN A 45 0.39 3.00 10.71
N LEU A 46 -0.19 2.84 9.52
CA LEU A 46 0.45 3.19 8.25
C LEU A 46 0.69 4.70 8.12
N LEU A 47 -0.32 5.50 8.48
CA LEU A 47 -0.29 6.94 8.33
C LEU A 47 0.48 7.62 9.47
N GLY A 48 0.66 6.95 10.62
CA GLY A 48 1.21 7.56 11.83
C GLY A 48 0.30 8.64 12.42
N GLU A 49 -0.99 8.56 12.12
CA GLU A 49 -1.97 9.62 12.35
C GLU A 49 -3.16 9.15 13.19
N THR A 50 -4.03 10.08 13.57
CA THR A 50 -5.20 9.75 14.40
C THR A 50 -6.23 8.87 13.69
N THR A 51 -7.00 8.10 14.48
CA THR A 51 -8.15 7.31 14.00
C THR A 51 -9.15 8.15 13.21
N THR A 52 -9.33 9.43 13.56
CA THR A 52 -10.23 10.34 12.84
C THR A 52 -9.77 10.55 11.39
N VAL A 53 -8.47 10.74 11.16
CA VAL A 53 -7.90 10.90 9.80
C VAL A 53 -8.08 9.63 8.99
N ALA A 54 -7.80 8.46 9.59
CA ALA A 54 -7.97 7.17 8.92
C ALA A 54 -9.46 6.89 8.57
N ILE A 55 -10.40 7.25 9.46
CA ILE A 55 -11.84 7.14 9.19
C ILE A 55 -12.27 8.09 8.08
N ASP A 56 -11.76 9.32 8.07
CA ASP A 56 -12.09 10.29 7.03
C ASP A 56 -11.60 9.81 5.66
N CYS A 57 -10.37 9.29 5.59
CA CYS A 57 -9.87 8.63 4.39
C CYS A 57 -10.75 7.45 3.97
N ALA A 58 -11.20 6.61 4.91
CA ALA A 58 -12.09 5.48 4.60
C ALA A 58 -13.42 5.93 3.99
N ARG A 59 -13.98 7.03 4.50
CA ARG A 59 -15.20 7.61 3.92
C ARG A 59 -14.96 8.17 2.53
N GLN A 60 -13.88 8.92 2.32
CA GLN A 60 -13.54 9.43 0.99
C GLN A 60 -13.30 8.31 -0.02
N MET A 61 -12.66 7.21 0.40
CA MET A 61 -12.45 6.04 -0.45
C MET A 61 -13.76 5.28 -0.75
N GLN A 62 -14.69 5.23 0.20
CA GLN A 62 -16.04 4.71 -0.04
C GLN A 62 -16.78 5.59 -1.06
N ASP A 63 -16.72 6.91 -0.90
CA ASP A 63 -17.37 7.86 -1.81
C ASP A 63 -16.78 7.79 -3.23
N ALA A 64 -15.48 7.46 -3.34
CA ALA A 64 -14.82 7.17 -4.62
C ALA A 64 -15.20 5.80 -5.22
N GLY A 65 -15.95 4.96 -4.49
CA GLY A 65 -16.41 3.66 -4.94
C GLY A 65 -15.44 2.50 -4.73
N CYS A 66 -14.34 2.69 -3.99
CA CYS A 66 -13.32 1.65 -3.78
C CYS A 66 -13.82 0.45 -2.96
N GLY A 67 -14.85 0.68 -2.13
CA GLY A 67 -15.29 -0.27 -1.12
C GLY A 67 -16.32 0.32 -0.17
N THR A 68 -16.56 -0.38 0.93
CA THR A 68 -17.50 0.02 1.98
C THR A 68 -16.81 0.12 3.32
N PHE A 69 -16.96 1.27 3.99
CA PHE A 69 -16.48 1.46 5.35
C PHE A 69 -17.49 0.90 6.37
N VAL A 70 -17.10 -0.14 7.09
CA VAL A 70 -17.90 -0.80 8.12
C VAL A 70 -17.49 -0.29 9.50
N VAL A 71 -18.39 0.50 10.11
CA VAL A 71 -18.21 1.01 11.47
C VAL A 71 -18.46 -0.10 12.49
N GLY A 72 -17.46 -0.38 13.31
CA GLY A 72 -17.58 -1.32 14.42
C GLY A 72 -18.50 -0.81 15.53
N ARG A 73 -19.32 -1.68 16.11
CA ARG A 73 -20.13 -1.40 17.32
C ARG A 73 -19.81 -2.44 18.40
N ARG A 74 -19.94 -2.07 19.68
CA ARG A 74 -19.79 -2.97 20.86
C ARG A 74 -18.56 -3.89 20.80
N GLY A 75 -17.37 -3.29 20.69
CA GLY A 75 -16.10 -4.05 20.71
C GLY A 75 -15.69 -4.67 19.37
N SER A 76 -16.51 -4.59 18.33
CA SER A 76 -16.06 -4.91 16.97
C SER A 76 -15.19 -3.78 16.42
N LYS A 77 -14.08 -4.13 15.76
CA LYS A 77 -13.18 -3.16 15.10
C LYS A 77 -13.81 -2.61 13.82
N SER A 78 -13.61 -1.33 13.58
CA SER A 78 -13.95 -0.69 12.31
C SER A 78 -13.01 -1.16 11.21
N ARG A 79 -13.55 -1.38 10.01
CA ARG A 79 -12.82 -1.95 8.89
C ARG A 79 -13.33 -1.45 7.55
N PHE A 80 -12.49 -1.49 6.54
CA PHE A 80 -12.82 -1.18 5.17
C PHE A 80 -12.91 -2.47 4.36
N ARG A 81 -14.06 -2.72 3.72
CA ARG A 81 -14.26 -3.88 2.84
C ARG A 81 -14.08 -3.44 1.40
N TRP A 82 -13.19 -4.09 0.67
CA TRP A 82 -12.88 -3.74 -0.70
C TRP A 82 -13.91 -4.30 -1.68
N HIS A 83 -14.30 -3.52 -2.70
CA HIS A 83 -15.08 -4.03 -3.84
C HIS A 83 -14.16 -4.53 -4.97
N TYR A 84 -12.97 -3.93 -5.06
CA TYR A 84 -11.95 -4.28 -6.05
C TYR A 84 -10.70 -4.78 -5.35
N ASN A 85 -9.92 -5.60 -6.04
CA ASN A 85 -8.61 -6.03 -5.60
C ASN A 85 -7.77 -4.81 -5.20
N ALA A 86 -7.33 -4.76 -3.94
CA ALA A 86 -6.68 -3.60 -3.36
C ALA A 86 -5.38 -3.24 -4.09
N ILE A 87 -4.65 -4.24 -4.60
CA ILE A 87 -3.44 -4.02 -5.41
C ILE A 87 -3.80 -3.35 -6.74
N SER A 88 -4.86 -3.83 -7.41
CA SER A 88 -5.33 -3.22 -8.66
C SER A 88 -5.76 -1.77 -8.44
N LEU A 89 -6.44 -1.47 -7.33
CA LEU A 89 -6.81 -0.11 -6.94
C LEU A 89 -5.58 0.78 -6.71
N GLY A 90 -4.59 0.30 -5.96
CA GLY A 90 -3.35 1.05 -5.73
C GLY A 90 -2.62 1.39 -7.03
N ARG A 91 -2.51 0.42 -7.93
CA ARG A 91 -1.89 0.61 -9.25
C ARG A 91 -2.73 1.51 -10.17
N ALA A 92 -4.05 1.43 -10.08
CA ALA A 92 -4.94 2.28 -10.87
C ALA A 92 -4.87 3.74 -10.42
N ALA A 93 -4.75 3.96 -9.11
CA ALA A 93 -4.61 5.28 -8.49
C ALA A 93 -3.34 6.01 -8.93
N SER A 94 -2.21 5.30 -8.95
CA SER A 94 -0.92 5.85 -9.42
C SER A 94 -0.82 5.98 -10.94
N GLY A 95 -1.79 5.43 -11.69
CA GLY A 95 -1.79 5.43 -13.15
C GLY A 95 -0.92 4.34 -13.78
N ALA A 96 -0.44 3.39 -12.98
CA ALA A 96 0.32 2.24 -13.47
C ALA A 96 -0.55 1.22 -14.25
N THR A 97 -1.87 1.23 -14.03
CA THR A 97 -2.84 0.46 -14.81
C THR A 97 -4.15 1.24 -14.98
N ASP A 98 -4.93 0.90 -16.01
CA ASP A 98 -6.32 1.34 -16.22
C ASP A 98 -7.33 0.24 -15.86
N GLU A 99 -6.86 -0.92 -15.40
CA GLU A 99 -7.68 -2.10 -15.12
C GLU A 99 -7.98 -2.23 -13.63
N LEU A 100 -9.28 -2.24 -13.28
CA LEU A 100 -9.78 -2.60 -11.96
C LEU A 100 -10.28 -4.03 -11.99
N ILE A 101 -9.75 -4.85 -11.07
CA ILE A 101 -10.12 -6.25 -10.92
C ILE A 101 -11.07 -6.33 -9.74
N ASP A 102 -12.27 -6.89 -9.94
CA ASP A 102 -13.22 -7.12 -8.84
C ASP A 102 -12.64 -8.08 -7.79
N VAL A 103 -13.05 -7.90 -6.54
CA VAL A 103 -12.74 -8.89 -5.50
C VAL A 103 -13.50 -10.17 -5.80
N ASP A 104 -12.80 -11.30 -5.82
CA ASP A 104 -13.44 -12.61 -5.81
C ASP A 104 -13.88 -12.94 -4.37
N GLU A 105 -15.18 -12.87 -4.09
CA GLU A 105 -15.76 -13.13 -2.77
C GLU A 105 -15.53 -14.59 -2.31
N THR A 106 -15.11 -15.49 -3.20
CA THR A 106 -14.85 -16.91 -2.85
C THR A 106 -13.43 -17.20 -2.38
N ALA A 107 -12.51 -16.23 -2.50
CA ALA A 107 -11.16 -16.39 -1.99
C ALA A 107 -11.16 -16.20 -0.46
N GLU A 108 -10.90 -17.26 0.31
CA GLU A 108 -10.87 -17.19 1.78
C GLU A 108 -9.87 -16.12 2.25
N SER A 109 -10.37 -15.18 3.06
CA SER A 109 -9.59 -14.09 3.65
C SER A 109 -8.64 -14.65 4.72
N GLU A 110 -7.36 -14.76 4.42
CA GLU A 110 -6.34 -14.80 5.46
C GLU A 110 -6.25 -13.40 6.10
N ALA A 111 -6.98 -13.21 7.21
CA ALA A 111 -6.69 -12.15 8.14
C ALA A 111 -5.30 -12.43 8.71
N ASP A 112 -4.29 -11.86 8.07
CA ASP A 112 -2.92 -11.86 8.54
C ASP A 112 -2.88 -11.14 9.89
N ASP A 113 -2.97 -11.93 10.96
CA ASP A 113 -2.79 -11.56 12.36
C ASP A 113 -1.29 -11.30 12.60
N GLU A 114 -0.74 -10.36 11.85
CA GLU A 114 0.56 -9.79 12.17
C GLU A 114 0.29 -8.61 13.11
N ALA A 115 0.27 -8.92 14.41
CA ALA A 115 0.51 -7.94 15.46
C ALA A 115 1.73 -7.09 15.08
N PRO A 116 1.81 -5.80 15.48
CA PRO A 116 2.97 -4.98 15.18
C PRO A 116 4.18 -5.57 15.92
N THR A 117 4.94 -6.42 15.24
CA THR A 117 6.30 -6.75 15.64
C THR A 117 7.10 -5.46 15.46
N PRO A 118 7.74 -4.94 16.52
CA PRO A 118 8.62 -3.79 16.36
C PRO A 118 9.73 -4.22 15.41
N ALA A 119 9.74 -3.61 14.22
CA ALA A 119 10.83 -3.58 13.26
C ALA A 119 11.83 -4.73 13.40
N SER A 120 11.43 -5.95 13.03
CA SER A 120 12.42 -6.90 12.54
C SER A 120 12.69 -6.50 11.11
N VAL A 121 13.74 -5.70 10.92
CA VAL A 121 14.49 -5.64 9.67
C VAL A 121 14.88 -7.08 9.35
N ALA A 122 14.00 -7.78 8.64
CA ALA A 122 14.37 -8.93 7.85
C ALA A 122 15.19 -8.36 6.69
N GLU A 123 16.45 -8.05 6.99
CA GLU A 123 17.52 -8.03 6.00
C GLU A 123 17.47 -9.41 5.32
N SER A 124 16.69 -9.50 4.26
CA SER A 124 17.00 -10.46 3.21
C SER A 124 18.47 -10.20 2.89
N PRO A 125 19.38 -11.18 2.97
CA PRO A 125 20.76 -10.93 2.63
C PRO A 125 20.74 -10.37 1.22
N LEU A 126 21.11 -9.09 1.10
CA LEU A 126 21.28 -8.44 -0.18
C LEU A 126 22.37 -9.25 -0.87
N THR A 127 21.97 -10.20 -1.72
CA THR A 127 22.87 -10.89 -2.64
C THR A 127 23.24 -9.92 -3.76
N LEU A 128 23.73 -8.74 -3.37
CA LEU A 128 24.31 -7.78 -4.27
C LEU A 128 25.67 -8.30 -4.65
N THR A 129 25.82 -8.54 -5.94
CA THR A 129 27.15 -8.75 -6.53
C THR A 129 27.98 -7.47 -6.36
N ILE A 130 29.31 -7.59 -6.34
CA ILE A 130 30.22 -6.42 -6.22
C ILE A 130 29.87 -5.32 -7.25
N PRO A 131 29.53 -5.61 -8.52
CA PRO A 131 29.08 -4.59 -9.47
C PRO A 131 27.82 -3.84 -9.02
N GLN A 132 26.79 -4.55 -8.55
CA GLN A 132 25.54 -3.93 -8.08
C GLN A 132 25.76 -3.08 -6.83
N ALA A 133 26.66 -3.50 -5.93
CA ALA A 133 27.05 -2.71 -4.77
C ALA A 133 27.74 -1.39 -5.18
N LYS A 134 28.64 -1.43 -6.18
CA LYS A 134 29.28 -0.21 -6.70
C LYS A 134 28.27 0.74 -7.35
N GLU A 135 27.30 0.23 -8.11
CA GLU A 135 26.25 1.08 -8.71
C GLU A 135 25.38 1.74 -7.65
N ALA A 136 24.99 1.01 -6.60
CA ALA A 136 24.22 1.57 -5.50
C ALA A 136 24.99 2.68 -4.76
N LEU A 137 26.27 2.45 -4.47
CA LEU A 137 27.14 3.46 -3.83
C LEU A 137 27.39 4.68 -4.74
N ALA A 138 27.58 4.46 -6.04
CA ALA A 138 27.78 5.51 -7.04
C ALA A 138 26.60 6.49 -7.07
N ARG A 139 25.36 5.98 -7.08
CA ARG A 139 24.15 6.83 -7.05
C ARG A 139 24.06 7.66 -5.78
N THR A 140 24.40 7.06 -4.64
CA THR A 140 24.32 7.72 -3.34
C THR A 140 25.40 8.78 -3.15
N LEU A 141 26.62 8.51 -3.61
CA LEU A 141 27.78 9.38 -3.45
C LEU A 141 27.95 10.38 -4.62
N GLY A 142 27.17 10.24 -5.69
CA GLY A 142 27.25 11.10 -6.88
C GLY A 142 28.54 10.92 -7.69
N VAL A 143 29.19 9.76 -7.57
CA VAL A 143 30.44 9.43 -8.28
C VAL A 143 30.20 8.30 -9.27
N LYS A 144 31.13 8.06 -10.19
CA LYS A 144 30.99 6.93 -11.11
C LYS A 144 31.41 5.61 -10.45
N PRO A 145 30.83 4.45 -10.83
CA PRO A 145 31.18 3.16 -10.25
C PRO A 145 32.67 2.79 -10.35
N GLU A 146 33.36 3.29 -11.38
CA GLU A 146 34.80 3.04 -11.58
C GLU A 146 35.68 3.78 -10.57
N GLN A 147 35.13 4.80 -9.89
CA GLN A 147 35.80 5.58 -8.85
C GLN A 147 35.64 4.96 -7.45
N ILE A 148 34.97 3.81 -7.34
CA ILE A 148 34.67 3.14 -6.07
C ILE A 148 35.47 1.84 -5.95
N GLU A 149 36.24 1.72 -4.87
CA GLU A 149 36.97 0.51 -4.50
C GLU A 149 36.35 -0.11 -3.24
N ILE A 150 36.07 -1.42 -3.28
CA ILE A 150 35.50 -2.18 -2.16
C ILE A 150 36.56 -3.18 -1.70
N ILE A 151 37.08 -3.01 -0.48
CA ILE A 151 38.08 -3.91 0.12
C ILE A 151 37.38 -4.77 1.18
N VAL A 152 37.29 -6.08 0.93
CA VAL A 152 36.80 -7.04 1.92
C VAL A 152 37.98 -7.56 2.72
N LYS A 153 38.06 -7.20 3.99
CA LYS A 153 39.02 -7.79 4.93
C LYS A 153 38.34 -8.96 5.63
N ALA A 154 38.95 -10.14 5.53
CA ALA A 154 38.53 -11.35 6.23
C ALA A 154 39.28 -11.47 7.56
#